data_AF-A0A976P447-F1
#
_entry.id   AF-A0A976P447-F1
#
_cell.length_a   1.000
_cell.length_b   1.000
_cell.length_c   1.000
_cell.angle_alpha   90.00
_cell.angle_beta   90.00
_cell.angle_gamma   90.00
#
_symmetry.space_group_name_H-M   'P 1'
#
loop_
_entity.id
_entity.type
_entity.pdbx_description
1 polymer ?
#
loop_
_entity_poly.entity_id
_entity_poly.type
_entity_poly.pdbx_seq_one_letter_code
_entity_poly.pdbx_strand_id
1 'polypeptide(L)'
;MSLFQCGYSDFTVKWATLEWEKGQALALRRQVFCIEQGLFAQHDLDAVDAHARCLVSIANHGGWPEKVVGTVRIHRHEENIWWGSRLAVSPDCRQRAGIGAALIRLAVGSAHGLGCTQFFAQVQKQNEALFNRLNWRSHHALTVRNRPHVMMEADLSQYPPLLQPESGFVLKGALPEVPEDMAPCLLHLLSESDARHV
;
A
#
# COMPACT_ATOMS: atom_id res chain seq x y z
N MET A 1 -15.59 -21.62 -6.99
CA MET A 1 -15.76 -21.37 -5.54
C MET A 1 -15.11 -20.03 -5.20
N SER A 2 -15.90 -18.95 -5.21
CA SER A 2 -15.45 -17.61 -4.83
C SER A 2 -15.59 -17.46 -3.32
N LEU A 3 -14.60 -17.92 -2.57
CA LEU A 3 -14.57 -17.74 -1.12
C LEU A 3 -13.67 -16.54 -0.82
N PHE A 4 -14.26 -15.58 -0.10
CA PHE A 4 -13.68 -14.33 0.43
C PHE A 4 -13.64 -13.14 -0.53
N GLN A 5 -14.82 -12.58 -0.76
CA GLN A 5 -14.95 -11.18 -1.17
C GLN A 5 -14.53 -10.29 0.00
N CYS A 6 -13.38 -9.63 -0.13
CA CYS A 6 -12.87 -8.65 0.84
C CYS A 6 -13.86 -7.47 0.93
N GLY A 7 -14.72 -7.48 1.96
CA GLY A 7 -15.90 -6.62 2.15
C GLY A 7 -15.67 -5.37 2.98
N TYR A 8 -14.45 -4.82 2.95
CA TYR A 8 -14.12 -3.58 3.66
C TYR A 8 -14.69 -2.36 2.94
N SER A 9 -15.18 -1.39 3.70
CA SER A 9 -15.76 -0.15 3.15
C SER A 9 -14.69 0.79 2.60
N ASP A 10 -13.52 0.78 3.22
CA ASP A 10 -12.41 1.70 2.93
C ASP A 10 -11.09 1.18 3.50
N PHE A 11 -10.00 1.82 3.08
CA PHE A 11 -8.65 1.51 3.54
C PHE A 11 -7.89 2.78 3.91
N THR A 12 -7.39 2.87 5.14
CA THR A 12 -6.52 3.97 5.58
C THR A 12 -5.06 3.65 5.26
N VAL A 13 -4.39 4.51 4.50
CA VAL A 13 -2.99 4.36 4.09
C VAL A 13 -2.17 5.45 4.75
N LYS A 14 -1.34 5.08 5.75
CA LYS A 14 -0.60 6.01 6.62
C LYS A 14 0.70 5.40 7.14
N TRP A 15 1.55 6.22 7.76
CA TRP A 15 2.63 5.69 8.62
C TRP A 15 2.02 4.97 9.82
N ALA A 16 2.63 3.86 10.24
CA ALA A 16 2.24 3.16 11.45
C ALA A 16 2.60 4.00 12.68
N THR A 17 1.59 4.45 13.41
CA THR A 17 1.72 5.25 14.63
C THR A 17 1.42 4.43 15.88
N LEU A 18 0.72 3.30 15.75
CA LEU A 18 0.30 2.45 16.86
C LEU A 18 1.04 1.10 16.84
N GLU A 19 1.30 0.54 18.02
CA GLU A 19 2.06 -0.71 18.14
C GLU A 19 1.34 -1.91 17.50
N TRP A 20 0.01 -1.94 17.54
CA TRP A 20 -0.77 -3.00 16.87
C TRP A 20 -0.61 -2.95 15.34
N GLU A 21 -0.48 -1.75 14.75
CA GLU A 21 -0.27 -1.57 13.31
C GLU A 21 1.10 -2.14 12.93
N LYS A 22 2.14 -1.83 13.71
CA LYS A 22 3.50 -2.36 13.50
C LYS A 22 3.54 -3.88 13.69
N GLY A 23 2.90 -4.40 14.73
CA GLY A 23 2.82 -5.83 15.01
C GLY A 23 2.15 -6.61 13.88
N GLN A 24 1.02 -6.12 13.36
CA GLN A 24 0.36 -6.76 12.23
C GLN A 24 1.14 -6.60 10.91
N ALA A 25 1.83 -5.48 10.70
CA ALA A 25 2.71 -5.30 9.55
C ALA A 25 3.84 -6.34 9.53
N LEU A 26 4.47 -6.62 10.67
CA LEU A 26 5.47 -7.67 10.81
C LEU A 26 4.90 -9.06 10.55
N ALA A 27 3.70 -9.35 11.08
CA ALA A 27 3.01 -10.61 10.82
C ALA A 27 2.71 -10.79 9.32
N LEU A 28 2.27 -9.72 8.64
CA LEU A 28 2.01 -9.71 7.20
C LEU A 28 3.29 -9.94 6.39
N ARG A 29 4.40 -9.28 6.76
CA ARG A 29 5.71 -9.51 6.14
C ARG A 29 6.16 -10.97 6.27
N ARG A 30 6.00 -11.57 7.46
CA ARG A 30 6.29 -13.00 7.67
C ARG A 30 5.42 -13.90 6.81
N GLN A 31 4.12 -13.61 6.71
CA GLN A 31 3.20 -14.37 5.86
C GLN A 31 3.63 -14.33 4.38
N VAL A 32 3.95 -13.14 3.85
CA VAL A 32 4.28 -12.98 2.43
C VAL A 32 5.70 -13.45 2.13
N PHE A 33 6.71 -13.02 2.88
CA PHE A 33 8.10 -13.27 2.53
C PHE A 33 8.63 -14.62 3.04
N CYS A 34 8.19 -15.09 4.20
CA CYS A 34 8.61 -16.40 4.72
C CYS A 34 7.70 -17.51 4.21
N ILE A 35 6.40 -17.42 4.47
CA ILE A 35 5.46 -18.54 4.26
C ILE A 35 5.13 -18.68 2.78
N GLU A 36 4.75 -17.60 2.10
CA GLU A 36 4.31 -17.68 0.71
C GLU A 36 5.48 -17.72 -0.29
N GLN A 37 6.46 -16.83 -0.15
CA GLN A 37 7.55 -16.72 -1.14
C GLN A 37 8.79 -17.57 -0.81
N GLY A 38 8.91 -18.05 0.43
CA GLY A 38 10.06 -18.85 0.88
C GLY A 38 11.40 -18.08 0.83
N LEU A 39 11.38 -16.75 0.93
CA LEU A 39 12.60 -15.92 0.88
C LEU A 39 13.40 -15.97 2.20
N PHE A 40 12.70 -16.24 3.30
CA PHE A 40 13.26 -16.28 4.64
C PHE A 40 12.72 -17.51 5.39
N ALA A 41 13.53 -18.09 6.26
CA ALA A 41 13.14 -19.29 7.01
C ALA A 41 12.12 -18.99 8.12
N GLN A 42 12.36 -17.95 8.93
CA GLN A 42 11.55 -17.65 10.11
C GLN A 42 11.01 -16.22 10.11
N HIS A 43 11.87 -15.23 9.89
CA HIS A 43 11.54 -13.81 9.82
C HIS A 43 12.39 -13.10 8.76
N ASP A 44 11.92 -11.92 8.31
CA ASP A 44 12.62 -11.06 7.37
C ASP A 44 13.29 -9.84 8.04
N LEU A 45 13.29 -9.76 9.38
CA LEU A 45 13.91 -8.67 10.15
C LEU A 45 15.40 -8.48 9.82
N ASP A 46 15.85 -7.23 9.79
CA ASP A 46 17.25 -6.82 9.65
C ASP A 46 17.57 -5.54 10.45
N ALA A 47 18.83 -5.07 10.38
CA ALA A 47 19.29 -3.88 11.10
C ALA A 47 18.56 -2.57 10.68
N VAL A 48 17.97 -2.53 9.48
CA VAL A 48 17.23 -1.35 8.98
C VAL A 48 15.89 -1.20 9.69
N ASP A 49 15.30 -2.30 10.20
CA ASP A 49 14.04 -2.25 10.94
C ASP A 49 14.12 -1.37 12.20
N ALA A 50 15.31 -1.17 12.77
CA ALA A 50 15.51 -0.35 13.96
C ALA A 50 15.28 1.16 13.72
N HIS A 51 15.43 1.64 12.49
CA HIS A 51 15.34 3.06 12.14
C HIS A 51 14.44 3.35 10.92
N ALA A 52 13.88 2.32 10.29
CA ALA A 52 12.94 2.48 9.20
C ALA A 52 11.58 3.03 9.68
N ARG A 53 10.92 3.77 8.80
CA ARG A 53 9.51 4.15 8.96
C ARG A 53 8.64 3.04 8.37
N CYS A 54 7.77 2.47 9.20
CA CYS A 54 6.78 1.49 8.78
C CYS A 54 5.52 2.20 8.28
N LEU A 55 5.04 1.81 7.11
CA LEU A 55 3.82 2.31 6.49
C LEU A 55 2.83 1.16 6.36
N VAL A 56 1.55 1.46 6.55
CA VAL A 56 0.47 0.47 6.57
C VAL A 56 -0.71 0.92 5.74
N SER A 57 -1.41 -0.08 5.18
CA SER A 57 -2.76 0.03 4.68
C SER A 57 -3.65 -0.77 5.62
N ILE A 58 -4.57 -0.10 6.30
CA ILE A 58 -5.49 -0.66 7.27
C ILE A 58 -6.85 -0.77 6.61
N ALA A 59 -7.44 -1.96 6.64
CA ALA A 59 -8.80 -2.21 6.22
C ALA A 59 -9.79 -1.81 7.31
N ASN A 60 -10.86 -1.14 6.92
CA ASN A 60 -11.85 -0.58 7.84
C ASN A 60 -13.28 -1.05 7.53
N HIS A 61 -14.13 -1.01 8.55
CA HIS A 61 -15.58 -1.10 8.45
C HIS A 61 -16.24 0.18 8.96
N GLY A 62 -16.77 1.00 8.05
CA GLY A 62 -17.34 2.30 8.40
C GLY A 62 -16.33 3.21 9.09
N GLY A 63 -15.07 3.21 8.65
CA GLY A 63 -13.98 3.95 9.27
C GLY A 63 -13.39 3.32 10.54
N TRP A 64 -13.94 2.21 11.04
CA TRP A 64 -13.37 1.48 12.19
C TRP A 64 -12.22 0.56 11.74
N PRO A 65 -10.99 0.74 12.25
CA PRO A 65 -9.85 -0.11 11.93
C PRO A 65 -10.07 -1.57 12.35
N GLU A 66 -9.87 -2.50 11.42
CA GLU A 66 -9.88 -3.93 11.73
C GLU A 66 -8.48 -4.54 11.61
N LYS A 67 -7.87 -4.43 10.42
CA LYS A 67 -6.69 -5.23 10.08
C LYS A 67 -5.73 -4.52 9.13
N VAL A 68 -4.43 -4.69 9.35
CA VAL A 68 -3.40 -4.31 8.37
C VAL A 68 -3.42 -5.31 7.21
N VAL A 69 -3.73 -4.81 6.02
CA VAL A 69 -3.81 -5.59 4.77
C VAL A 69 -2.69 -5.28 3.80
N GLY A 70 -1.88 -4.27 4.08
CA GLY A 70 -0.69 -3.93 3.31
C GLY A 70 0.34 -3.22 4.15
N THR A 71 1.62 -3.38 3.80
CA THR A 71 2.72 -2.67 4.46
C THR A 71 3.87 -2.43 3.50
N VAL A 72 4.63 -1.38 3.75
CA VAL A 72 5.92 -1.09 3.15
C VAL A 72 6.77 -0.38 4.21
N ARG A 73 8.09 -0.42 4.11
CA ARG A 73 8.95 0.43 4.94
C ARG A 73 9.82 1.32 4.07
N ILE A 74 10.13 2.51 4.58
CA ILE A 74 11.10 3.42 3.99
C ILE A 74 12.21 3.72 4.99
N HIS A 75 13.42 3.95 4.51
CA HIS A 75 14.52 4.41 5.35
C HIS A 75 15.41 5.38 4.59
N ARG A 76 16.05 6.27 5.34
CA ARG A 76 17.05 7.19 4.85
C ARG A 76 18.39 6.47 4.83
N HIS A 77 19.04 6.42 3.67
CA HIS A 77 20.37 5.80 3.53
C HIS A 77 21.47 6.85 3.67
N GLU A 78 21.30 8.00 3.01
CA GLU A 78 22.15 9.18 3.09
C GLU A 78 21.28 10.43 3.22
N GLU A 79 21.87 11.62 3.32
CA GLU A 79 21.15 12.86 3.60
C GLU A 79 19.91 13.05 2.70
N ASN A 80 19.97 12.86 1.39
CA ASN A 80 18.78 13.03 0.54
C ASN A 80 18.39 11.77 -0.25
N ILE A 81 18.97 10.62 0.10
CA ILE A 81 18.74 9.34 -0.58
C ILE A 81 17.91 8.42 0.31
N TRP A 82 16.78 7.98 -0.22
CA TRP A 82 15.81 7.14 0.48
C TRP A 82 15.55 5.84 -0.26
N TRP A 83 15.14 4.84 0.51
CA TRP A 83 14.92 3.49 0.01
C TRP A 83 13.60 2.92 0.50
N GLY A 84 12.79 2.43 -0.44
CA GLY A 84 11.61 1.63 -0.18
C GLY A 84 11.93 0.13 -0.17
N SER A 85 11.38 -0.61 0.79
CA SER A 85 11.55 -2.07 0.87
C SER A 85 10.37 -2.74 1.58
N ARG A 86 10.33 -4.08 1.52
CA ARG A 86 9.35 -4.92 2.23
C ARG A 86 7.88 -4.62 1.89
N LEU A 87 7.61 -4.23 0.64
CA LEU A 87 6.24 -4.09 0.16
C LEU A 87 5.52 -5.45 0.18
N ALA A 88 4.52 -5.58 1.03
CA ALA A 88 3.70 -6.78 1.18
C ALA A 88 2.22 -6.40 1.22
N VAL A 89 1.40 -7.13 0.47
CA VAL A 89 -0.06 -6.95 0.46
C VAL A 89 -0.72 -8.32 0.67
N SER A 90 -1.72 -8.36 1.54
CA SER A 90 -2.51 -9.57 1.83
C SER A 90 -3.12 -10.11 0.53
N PRO A 91 -3.08 -11.44 0.28
CA PRO A 91 -3.63 -12.05 -0.93
C PRO A 91 -5.05 -11.57 -1.28
N ASP A 92 -5.93 -11.49 -0.28
CA ASP A 92 -7.34 -11.09 -0.42
C ASP A 92 -7.53 -9.65 -0.92
N CYS A 93 -6.47 -8.84 -0.85
CA CYS A 93 -6.47 -7.42 -1.14
C CYS A 93 -5.59 -7.03 -2.35
N ARG A 94 -4.82 -7.97 -2.94
CA ARG A 94 -3.86 -7.66 -4.02
C ARG A 94 -4.50 -7.12 -5.30
N GLN A 95 -5.69 -7.60 -5.63
CA GLN A 95 -6.43 -7.19 -6.83
C GLN A 95 -7.43 -6.05 -6.55
N ARG A 96 -7.49 -5.54 -5.31
CA ARG A 96 -8.49 -4.55 -4.88
C ARG A 96 -7.87 -3.20 -4.56
N ALA A 97 -8.64 -2.14 -4.81
CA ALA A 97 -8.44 -0.76 -4.37
C ALA A 97 -7.07 -0.10 -4.69
N GLY A 98 -6.18 -0.75 -5.44
CA GLY A 98 -4.85 -0.21 -5.73
C GLY A 98 -3.96 -0.05 -4.49
N ILE A 99 -4.11 -0.90 -3.48
CA ILE A 99 -3.40 -0.81 -2.19
C ILE A 99 -1.88 -0.74 -2.36
N GLY A 100 -1.30 -1.60 -3.21
CA GLY A 100 0.15 -1.59 -3.48
C GLY A 100 0.61 -0.26 -4.07
N ALA A 101 -0.13 0.28 -5.04
CA ALA A 101 0.17 1.58 -5.63
C ALA A 101 0.00 2.73 -4.62
N ALA A 102 -0.99 2.66 -3.74
CA ALA A 102 -1.20 3.64 -2.68
C ALA A 102 -0.07 3.63 -1.65
N LEU A 103 0.41 2.45 -1.24
CA LEU A 103 1.57 2.33 -0.36
C LEU A 103 2.84 2.89 -1.02
N ILE A 104 3.04 2.68 -2.32
CA ILE A 104 4.14 3.28 -3.08
C ILE A 104 4.01 4.80 -3.10
N ARG A 105 2.80 5.34 -3.38
CA ARG A 105 2.55 6.79 -3.34
C ARG A 105 2.85 7.39 -1.97
N LEU A 106 2.38 6.74 -0.90
CA LEU A 106 2.67 7.17 0.47
C LEU A 106 4.18 7.12 0.74
N ALA A 107 4.87 6.05 0.35
CA ALA A 107 6.31 5.86 0.58
C ALA A 107 7.14 6.97 -0.08
N VAL A 108 6.95 7.18 -1.38
CA VAL A 108 7.71 8.18 -2.15
C VAL A 108 7.33 9.59 -1.71
N GLY A 109 6.04 9.90 -1.59
CA GLY A 109 5.56 11.23 -1.17
C GLY A 109 6.03 11.62 0.24
N SER A 110 6.06 10.67 1.18
CA SER A 110 6.56 10.92 2.54
C SER A 110 8.05 11.24 2.54
N ALA A 111 8.85 10.46 1.81
CA ALA A 111 10.28 10.74 1.70
C ALA A 111 10.55 12.07 0.99
N HIS A 112 9.78 12.39 -0.06
CA HIS A 112 9.87 13.68 -0.75
C HIS A 112 9.53 14.85 0.19
N GLY A 113 8.50 14.72 1.04
CA GLY A 113 8.19 15.66 2.13
C GLY A 113 9.32 15.84 3.16
N LEU A 114 10.22 14.87 3.27
CA LEU A 114 11.38 14.88 4.16
C LEU A 114 12.68 15.32 3.46
N GLY A 115 12.59 15.90 2.24
CA GLY A 115 13.74 16.40 1.49
C GLY A 115 14.46 15.35 0.63
N CYS A 116 13.83 14.21 0.37
CA CYS A 116 14.37 13.21 -0.56
C CYS A 116 14.55 13.81 -1.96
N THR A 117 15.72 13.55 -2.57
CA THR A 117 16.03 13.89 -3.97
C THR A 117 16.18 12.66 -4.84
N GLN A 118 16.42 11.49 -4.23
CA GLN A 118 16.46 10.20 -4.94
C GLN A 118 15.81 9.11 -4.08
N PHE A 119 14.88 8.37 -4.68
CA PHE A 119 14.15 7.30 -4.01
C PHE A 119 14.30 5.99 -4.77
N PHE A 120 14.91 4.99 -4.13
CA PHE A 120 15.25 3.72 -4.74
C PHE A 120 14.48 2.53 -4.16
N ALA A 121 14.41 1.46 -4.93
CA ALA A 121 13.97 0.15 -4.46
C ALA A 121 14.59 -0.98 -5.27
N GLN A 122 14.81 -2.13 -4.63
CA GLN A 122 15.06 -3.39 -5.30
C GLN A 122 13.73 -4.10 -5.51
N VAL A 123 13.25 -4.10 -6.75
CA VAL A 123 11.93 -4.62 -7.11
C VAL A 123 12.10 -6.01 -7.68
N GLN A 124 11.29 -6.98 -7.23
CA GLN A 124 11.28 -8.31 -7.85
C GLN A 124 10.94 -8.19 -9.34
N LYS A 125 11.66 -8.90 -10.22
CA LYS A 125 11.53 -8.76 -11.68
C LYS A 125 10.08 -8.86 -12.17
N GLN A 126 9.27 -9.73 -11.56
CA GLN A 126 7.84 -9.90 -11.86
C GLN A 126 6.99 -8.62 -11.66
N ASN A 127 7.42 -7.70 -10.80
CA ASN A 127 6.70 -6.46 -10.47
C ASN A 127 7.22 -5.24 -11.26
N GLU A 128 8.24 -5.39 -12.10
CA GLU A 128 8.85 -4.28 -12.85
C GLU A 128 7.81 -3.52 -13.70
N ALA A 129 6.93 -4.23 -14.41
CA ALA A 129 5.89 -3.61 -15.24
C ALA A 129 4.87 -2.80 -14.42
N LEU A 130 4.59 -3.19 -13.17
CA LEU A 130 3.76 -2.40 -12.26
C LEU A 130 4.49 -1.11 -11.88
N PHE A 131 5.77 -1.19 -11.51
CA PHE A 131 6.56 -0.03 -11.10
C PHE A 131 6.76 0.95 -12.26
N ASN A 132 6.99 0.48 -13.48
CA ASN A 132 7.06 1.34 -14.67
C ASN A 132 5.77 2.15 -14.87
N ARG A 133 4.59 1.53 -14.70
CA ARG A 133 3.29 2.24 -14.76
C ARG A 133 3.09 3.25 -13.63
N LEU A 134 3.87 3.14 -12.56
CA LEU A 134 3.89 4.07 -11.44
C LEU A 134 5.00 5.13 -11.60
N ASN A 135 5.53 5.33 -12.81
CA ASN A 135 6.60 6.30 -13.08
C ASN A 135 7.88 6.00 -12.31
N TRP A 136 8.25 4.73 -12.25
CA TRP A 136 9.58 4.31 -11.85
C TRP A 136 10.41 3.94 -13.06
N ARG A 137 11.72 4.21 -12.99
CA ARG A 137 12.69 3.86 -14.02
C ARG A 137 13.55 2.69 -13.58
N SER A 138 13.65 1.68 -14.44
CA SER A 138 14.61 0.57 -14.29
C SER A 138 16.04 1.02 -14.56
N HIS A 139 16.98 0.62 -13.71
CA HIS A 139 18.42 0.84 -13.89
C HIS A 139 19.14 -0.41 -14.39
N HIS A 140 19.25 -1.44 -13.54
CA HIS A 140 19.94 -2.69 -13.87
C HIS A 140 19.32 -3.88 -13.15
N ALA A 141 19.49 -5.08 -13.73
CA ALA A 141 19.09 -6.33 -13.10
C ALA A 141 20.09 -6.73 -12.01
N LEU A 142 19.60 -7.36 -10.96
CA LEU A 142 20.40 -7.91 -9.87
C LEU A 142 19.72 -9.16 -9.30
N THR A 143 20.47 -9.94 -8.52
CA THR A 143 19.92 -11.09 -7.80
C THR A 143 19.92 -10.81 -6.31
N VAL A 144 18.77 -10.93 -5.68
CA VAL A 144 18.60 -10.77 -4.23
C VAL A 144 18.02 -12.08 -3.71
N ARG A 145 18.72 -12.73 -2.77
CA ARG A 145 18.29 -14.00 -2.16
C ARG A 145 17.87 -15.05 -3.21
N ASN A 146 18.70 -15.23 -4.24
CA ASN A 146 18.48 -16.16 -5.36
C ASN A 146 17.20 -15.89 -6.19
N ARG A 147 16.65 -14.67 -6.12
CA ARG A 147 15.53 -14.25 -6.96
C ARG A 147 15.93 -13.06 -7.85
N PRO A 148 15.45 -13.03 -9.11
CA PRO A 148 15.71 -11.92 -10.02
C PRO A 148 14.99 -10.65 -9.55
N HIS A 149 15.75 -9.57 -9.47
CA HIS A 149 15.29 -8.23 -9.11
C HIS A 149 15.79 -7.20 -10.14
N VAL A 150 15.23 -6.01 -10.07
CA VAL A 150 15.66 -4.82 -10.83
C VAL A 150 15.83 -3.68 -9.83
N MET A 151 16.96 -2.98 -9.93
CA MET A 151 17.19 -1.74 -9.23
C MET A 151 16.36 -0.65 -9.92
N MET A 152 15.45 -0.01 -9.21
CA MET A 152 14.54 0.99 -9.76
C MET A 152 14.57 2.27 -8.94
N GLU A 153 14.30 3.39 -9.61
CA GLU A 153 14.22 4.73 -9.01
C GLU A 153 12.86 5.36 -9.34
N ALA A 154 12.25 6.04 -8.36
CA ALA A 154 11.01 6.77 -8.56
C ALA A 154 11.26 8.15 -9.18
N ASP A 155 10.45 8.54 -10.17
CA ASP A 155 10.41 9.93 -10.64
C ASP A 155 9.67 10.81 -9.63
N LEU A 156 10.40 11.52 -8.78
CA LEU A 156 9.83 12.37 -7.72
C LEU A 156 8.90 13.47 -8.24
N SER A 157 9.00 13.88 -9.50
CA SER A 157 8.08 14.87 -10.09
C SER A 157 6.63 14.37 -10.14
N GLN A 158 6.45 13.05 -10.16
CA GLN A 158 5.15 12.38 -10.21
C GLN A 158 4.57 12.10 -8.82
N TYR A 159 5.33 12.41 -7.75
CA TYR A 159 4.96 12.13 -6.37
C TYR A 159 5.09 13.41 -5.53
N PRO A 160 4.04 14.24 -5.46
CA PRO A 160 4.07 15.46 -4.65
C PRO A 160 4.49 15.18 -3.19
N PRO A 161 5.24 16.10 -2.56
CA PRO A 161 5.62 15.98 -1.15
C PRO A 161 4.39 15.82 -0.23
N LEU A 162 4.42 14.82 0.63
CA LEU A 162 3.38 14.58 1.63
C LEU A 162 3.89 15.01 3.01
N LEU A 163 3.25 16.04 3.58
CA LEU A 163 3.71 16.69 4.82
C LEU A 163 3.13 16.09 6.12
N GLN A 164 2.04 15.31 6.01
CA GLN A 164 1.39 14.67 7.17
C GLN A 164 1.21 13.16 6.95
N PRO A 165 2.32 12.42 6.78
CA PRO A 165 2.25 11.01 6.42
C PRO A 165 1.70 10.11 7.55
N GLU A 166 1.69 10.57 8.79
CA GLU A 166 1.10 9.89 9.96
C GLU A 166 -0.42 9.81 9.89
N SER A 167 -1.08 10.82 9.30
CA SER A 167 -2.53 10.80 9.05
C SER A 167 -2.85 10.11 7.72
N GLY A 168 -1.98 10.28 6.73
CA GLY A 168 -2.10 9.59 5.44
C GLY A 168 -3.35 9.98 4.66
N PHE A 169 -3.95 9.01 3.96
CA PHE A 169 -5.17 9.20 3.16
C PHE A 169 -6.00 7.92 3.10
N VAL A 170 -7.24 8.02 2.60
CA VAL A 170 -8.20 6.91 2.52
C VAL A 170 -8.45 6.50 1.08
N LEU A 171 -8.47 5.19 0.83
CA LEU A 171 -8.96 4.59 -0.41
C LEU A 171 -10.37 4.07 -0.19
N LYS A 172 -11.28 4.31 -1.13
CA LYS A 172 -12.60 3.68 -1.09
C LYS A 172 -12.46 2.18 -1.34
N GLY A 173 -13.17 1.39 -0.55
CA GLY A 173 -13.40 -0.02 -0.84
C GLY A 173 -14.35 -0.18 -2.02
N ALA A 174 -14.28 -1.34 -2.66
CA ALA A 174 -15.33 -1.75 -3.60
C ALA A 174 -16.48 -2.30 -2.76
N LEU A 175 -17.50 -1.48 -2.50
CA LEU A 175 -18.75 -1.95 -1.92
C LEU A 175 -19.38 -2.96 -2.89
N PRO A 176 -20.01 -4.06 -2.40
CA PRO A 176 -20.89 -4.85 -3.23
C PRO A 176 -21.98 -3.95 -3.83
N GLU A 177 -22.43 -4.23 -5.05
CA GLU A 177 -23.68 -3.64 -5.55
C GLU A 177 -24.77 -3.92 -4.52
N VAL A 178 -25.41 -2.87 -4.02
CA VAL A 178 -26.60 -3.01 -3.17
C VAL A 178 -27.67 -3.62 -4.07
N PRO A 179 -28.22 -4.81 -3.75
CA PRO A 179 -29.34 -5.36 -4.52
C PRO A 179 -30.47 -4.32 -4.56
N GLU A 180 -31.08 -4.09 -5.72
CA GLU A 180 -32.15 -3.09 -5.89
C GLU A 180 -33.25 -3.22 -4.82
N ASP A 181 -33.53 -4.45 -4.39
CA ASP A 181 -34.54 -4.79 -3.38
C ASP A 181 -34.20 -4.34 -1.96
N MET A 182 -32.94 -3.99 -1.66
CA MET A 182 -32.50 -3.55 -0.32
C MET A 182 -32.59 -2.03 -0.12
N ALA A 183 -32.92 -1.26 -1.15
CA ALA A 183 -33.00 0.21 -1.08
C ALA A 183 -34.20 0.84 -1.83
N PRO A 184 -35.44 0.33 -1.70
CA PRO A 184 -36.58 0.91 -2.42
C PRO A 184 -36.82 2.39 -2.07
N CYS A 185 -36.55 2.79 -0.82
CA CYS A 185 -36.78 4.17 -0.36
C CYS A 185 -35.72 5.18 -0.84
N LEU A 186 -34.50 4.74 -1.17
CA LEU A 186 -33.39 5.60 -1.60
C LEU A 186 -33.47 5.94 -3.10
N LEU A 187 -34.02 5.02 -3.90
CA LEU A 187 -34.32 5.25 -5.32
C LEU A 187 -35.41 6.32 -5.52
N HIS A 188 -36.43 6.35 -4.65
CA HIS A 188 -37.50 7.34 -4.74
C HIS A 188 -37.01 8.78 -4.52
N LEU A 189 -36.09 8.98 -3.56
CA LEU A 189 -35.51 10.28 -3.23
C LEU A 189 -34.59 10.84 -4.33
N LEU A 190 -33.92 9.97 -5.09
CA LEU A 190 -33.09 10.37 -6.24
C LEU A 190 -33.94 10.66 -7.49
N SER A 191 -35.11 10.02 -7.62
CA SER A 191 -36.05 10.30 -8.72
C SER A 191 -36.83 11.61 -8.55
N GLU A 192 -37.05 12.07 -7.31
CA GLU A 192 -37.80 13.31 -7.04
C GLU A 192 -36.97 14.59 -7.20
N SER A 193 -35.64 14.50 -7.19
CA SER A 193 -34.75 15.66 -7.38
C SER A 193 -34.69 16.15 -8.84
N ASP A 194 -34.94 15.27 -9.81
CA ASP A 194 -34.97 15.64 -11.24
C ASP A 194 -36.31 16.27 -11.68
N ALA A 195 -37.35 16.21 -10.84
CA ALA A 195 -38.69 16.74 -11.17
C ALA A 195 -38.93 18.20 -10.71
N ARG A 196 -37.94 18.87 -10.11
CA ARG A 196 -38.08 20.26 -9.58
C ARG A 196 -37.30 21.32 -10.37
N HIS A 197 -36.96 21.02 -11.62
CA HIS A 197 -36.42 22.00 -12.57
C HIS A 197 -37.18 21.94 -13.90
N VAL A 198 -38.46 22.33 -13.87
CA VAL A 198 -39.20 22.93 -14.99
C VAL A 198 -40.05 24.06 -14.44
#